data_AF-A0A443IJQ1-F1
#
_entry.id   AF-A0A443IJQ1-F1
#
_cell.length_a   1.000
_cell.length_b   1.000
_cell.length_c   1.000
_cell.angle_alpha   90.00
_cell.angle_beta   90.00
_cell.angle_gamma   90.00
#
_symmetry.space_group_name_H-M   'P 1'
#
loop_
_entity.id
_entity.type
_entity.pdbx_description
1 polymer ?
#
loop_
_entity_poly.entity_id
_entity_poly.type
_entity_poly.pdbx_seq_one_letter_code
_entity_poly.pdbx_strand_id
1 'polypeptide(L)'
;MDNRMLELEVREFLANGASPQGLNSLLQRCMNDGGAEALRHVSCLFEDDYNGMTYKWELKEPAAFALLYWQKAGLEQLARCVAHNPRSSNSSIALDILSSAASGEFSTLLSGPYWGDLKERVTNAGGLAAETQHYARRTLVELVLAAKDEDDLILWLALVFQRHYAKRDGANAAKNLVQAVASRWFAIGDRTLQAYQGLIEAFADDEPRFQRFFEANPQLLDPMAVEVWPQPNLFGSRKPDFVVKRSDGSYLVVEIECPSKVIITKAGHPSADVTHAEHQATDYRKYMLGHIANVKDVFPGFSEPDCLVVVGLEGTLTKGQKAALASLNDARHRLKVVGFDWILDRAKKISENVAEHGVVVSVRRMI
;
A
#
# COMPACT_ATOMS: atom_id res chain seq x y z
N MET A 1 14.59 -20.94 -30.91
CA MET A 1 15.37 -19.91 -31.65
C MET A 1 16.71 -19.80 -30.96
N ASP A 2 17.82 -19.49 -31.65
CA ASP A 2 19.09 -19.26 -30.94
C ASP A 2 18.98 -17.95 -30.14
N ASN A 3 19.02 -18.05 -28.81
CA ASN A 3 18.88 -16.91 -27.90
C ASN A 3 19.91 -15.82 -28.19
N ARG A 4 21.11 -16.19 -28.68
CA ARG A 4 22.16 -15.25 -29.08
C ARG A 4 21.77 -14.40 -30.28
N MET A 5 20.98 -14.94 -31.21
CA MET A 5 20.50 -14.20 -32.37
C MET A 5 19.46 -13.16 -31.97
N LEU A 6 18.53 -13.53 -31.08
CA LEU A 6 17.50 -12.60 -30.59
C LEU A 6 18.13 -11.44 -29.79
N GLU A 7 19.13 -11.72 -28.97
CA GLU A 7 19.89 -10.70 -28.25
C GLU A 7 20.59 -9.72 -29.20
N LEU A 8 21.21 -10.22 -30.28
CA LEU A 8 21.88 -9.40 -31.28
C LEU A 8 20.88 -8.45 -31.97
N GLU A 9 19.72 -8.97 -32.38
CA GLU A 9 18.67 -8.18 -33.03
C GLU A 9 18.12 -7.08 -32.12
N VAL A 10 17.93 -7.37 -30.81
CA VAL A 10 17.50 -6.36 -29.84
C VAL A 10 18.53 -5.25 -29.71
N ARG A 11 19.82 -5.61 -29.60
CA ARG A 11 20.91 -4.63 -29.52
C ARG A 11 21.01 -3.77 -30.77
N GLU A 12 20.87 -4.39 -31.95
CA GLU A 12 20.89 -3.69 -33.23
C GLU A 12 19.69 -2.73 -33.35
N PHE A 13 18.51 -3.16 -32.93
CA PHE A 13 17.30 -2.33 -32.92
C PHE A 13 17.46 -1.09 -32.03
N LEU A 14 18.03 -1.25 -30.83
CA LEU A 14 18.29 -0.14 -29.91
C LEU A 14 19.35 0.83 -30.47
N ALA A 15 20.35 0.33 -31.20
CA ALA A 15 21.44 1.14 -31.73
C ALA A 15 21.04 2.00 -32.96
N ASN A 16 20.28 1.42 -33.90
CA ASN A 16 20.14 1.98 -35.25
C ASN A 16 18.86 2.81 -35.48
N GLY A 17 18.05 3.03 -34.45
CA GLY A 17 16.79 3.75 -34.59
C GLY A 17 15.64 2.84 -35.01
N ALA A 18 14.51 3.05 -34.37
CA ALA A 18 13.49 2.04 -34.15
C ALA A 18 12.20 2.41 -34.89
N SER A 19 11.76 1.56 -35.83
CA SER A 19 10.44 1.68 -36.45
C SER A 19 9.39 0.85 -35.69
N PRO A 20 8.12 1.30 -35.61
CA PRO A 20 7.05 0.51 -35.01
C PRO A 20 6.89 -0.89 -35.61
N GLN A 21 7.08 -1.04 -36.93
CA GLN A 21 7.00 -2.33 -37.61
C GLN A 21 8.15 -3.26 -37.21
N GLY A 22 9.37 -2.71 -37.12
CA GLY A 22 10.54 -3.44 -36.65
C GLY A 22 10.37 -3.91 -35.21
N LEU A 23 9.87 -3.01 -34.34
CA LEU A 23 9.53 -3.34 -32.95
C LEU A 23 8.50 -4.46 -32.89
N ASN A 24 7.37 -4.34 -33.60
CA ASN A 24 6.32 -5.35 -33.57
C ASN A 24 6.89 -6.72 -33.95
N SER A 25 7.65 -6.79 -35.05
CA SER A 25 8.28 -8.03 -35.50
C SER A 25 9.19 -8.64 -34.43
N LEU A 26 9.97 -7.82 -33.72
CA LEU A 26 10.86 -8.25 -32.65
C LEU A 26 10.10 -8.73 -31.40
N LEU A 27 9.05 -8.01 -30.99
CA LEU A 27 8.17 -8.41 -29.87
C LEU A 27 7.49 -9.75 -30.15
N GLN A 28 7.04 -9.97 -31.40
CA GLN A 28 6.46 -11.23 -31.84
C GLN A 28 7.44 -12.40 -31.71
N ARG A 29 8.72 -12.20 -32.06
CA ARG A 29 9.78 -13.20 -31.87
C ARG A 29 10.10 -13.45 -30.40
N CYS A 30 10.17 -12.41 -29.57
CA CYS A 30 10.33 -12.58 -28.12
C CYS A 30 9.18 -13.40 -27.51
N MET A 31 7.93 -13.11 -27.88
CA MET A 31 6.76 -13.88 -27.42
C MET A 31 6.74 -15.32 -27.97
N ASN A 32 7.30 -15.57 -29.16
CA ASN A 32 7.47 -16.93 -29.68
C ASN A 32 8.47 -17.75 -28.87
N ASP A 33 9.54 -17.13 -28.41
CA ASP A 33 10.51 -17.77 -27.53
C ASP A 33 9.88 -18.06 -26.15
N GLY A 34 9.19 -17.06 -25.58
CA GLY A 34 8.45 -17.19 -24.32
C GLY A 34 9.34 -17.39 -23.08
N GLY A 35 10.67 -17.49 -23.25
CA GLY A 35 11.61 -17.72 -22.16
C GLY A 35 11.89 -16.48 -21.31
N ALA A 36 12.62 -16.70 -20.20
CA ALA A 36 13.02 -15.64 -19.29
C ALA A 36 13.96 -14.62 -19.94
N GLU A 37 14.81 -15.04 -20.88
CA GLU A 37 15.70 -14.13 -21.60
C GLU A 37 14.92 -13.25 -22.59
N ALA A 38 13.91 -13.80 -23.27
CA ALA A 38 13.00 -13.00 -24.09
C ALA A 38 12.24 -11.94 -23.26
N LEU A 39 11.78 -12.29 -22.06
CA LEU A 39 11.19 -11.33 -21.12
C LEU A 39 12.18 -10.19 -20.78
N ARG A 40 13.46 -10.53 -20.55
CA ARG A 40 14.51 -9.52 -20.31
C ARG A 40 14.75 -8.64 -21.53
N HIS A 41 14.75 -9.20 -22.74
CA HIS A 41 14.90 -8.42 -23.97
C HIS A 41 13.75 -7.42 -24.17
N VAL A 42 12.51 -7.83 -23.94
CA VAL A 42 11.35 -6.93 -23.98
C VAL A 42 11.47 -5.83 -22.92
N SER A 43 12.00 -6.16 -21.74
CA SER A 43 12.28 -5.16 -20.69
C SER A 43 13.29 -4.11 -21.15
N CYS A 44 14.38 -4.53 -21.80
CA CYS A 44 15.35 -3.59 -22.35
C CYS A 44 14.74 -2.66 -23.41
N LEU A 45 13.87 -3.18 -24.28
CA LEU A 45 13.13 -2.39 -25.26
C LEU A 45 12.20 -1.35 -24.59
N PHE A 46 11.62 -1.67 -23.44
CA PHE A 46 10.83 -0.71 -22.68
C PHE A 46 11.69 0.37 -22.00
N GLU A 47 12.79 -0.03 -21.36
CA GLU A 47 13.61 0.88 -20.55
C GLU A 47 14.39 1.89 -21.40
N ASP A 48 14.84 1.47 -22.59
CA ASP A 48 15.73 2.24 -23.46
C ASP A 48 15.15 3.59 -23.89
N ASP A 49 15.95 4.65 -23.93
CA ASP A 49 15.46 5.99 -24.25
C ASP A 49 15.39 6.28 -25.75
N TYR A 50 15.80 5.33 -26.58
CA TYR A 50 15.87 5.42 -28.03
C TYR A 50 16.61 6.68 -28.48
N ASN A 51 17.79 6.91 -27.90
CA ASN A 51 18.61 8.11 -28.11
C ASN A 51 17.85 9.44 -27.88
N GLY A 52 16.84 9.45 -27.02
CA GLY A 52 16.06 10.63 -26.68
C GLY A 52 15.06 11.08 -27.74
N MET A 53 14.70 10.21 -28.69
CA MET A 53 13.72 10.54 -29.74
C MET A 53 12.37 11.02 -29.16
N THR A 54 11.78 12.04 -29.80
CA THR A 54 10.55 12.71 -29.34
C THR A 54 9.34 11.77 -29.25
N TYR A 55 9.24 10.78 -30.15
CA TYR A 55 8.13 9.83 -30.22
C TYR A 55 8.44 8.49 -29.56
N LYS A 56 9.44 8.43 -28.65
CA LYS A 56 9.85 7.18 -27.98
C LYS A 56 8.71 6.43 -27.28
N TRP A 57 7.63 7.11 -26.91
CA TRP A 57 6.43 6.50 -26.33
C TRP A 57 5.74 5.51 -27.29
N GLU A 58 5.80 5.73 -28.61
CA GLU A 58 5.29 4.82 -29.64
C GLU A 58 6.03 3.48 -29.67
N LEU A 59 7.22 3.41 -29.06
CA LEU A 59 8.05 2.22 -28.96
C LEU A 59 8.00 1.62 -27.56
N LYS A 60 8.09 2.47 -26.53
CA LYS A 60 8.08 2.05 -25.13
C LYS A 60 6.76 1.40 -24.72
N GLU A 61 5.63 1.99 -25.09
CA GLU A 61 4.33 1.51 -24.61
C GLU A 61 3.96 0.12 -25.17
N PRO A 62 4.15 -0.18 -26.47
CA PRO A 62 3.98 -1.53 -26.99
C PRO A 62 4.95 -2.54 -26.36
N ALA A 63 6.21 -2.16 -26.11
CA ALA A 63 7.18 -3.03 -25.45
C ALA A 63 6.76 -3.35 -24.00
N ALA A 64 6.37 -2.33 -23.23
CA ALA A 64 5.87 -2.52 -21.88
C ALA A 64 4.58 -3.36 -21.84
N PHE A 65 3.66 -3.14 -22.78
CA PHE A 65 2.43 -3.93 -22.86
C PHE A 65 2.69 -5.39 -23.23
N ALA A 66 3.68 -5.64 -24.10
CA ALA A 66 4.10 -7.00 -24.45
C ALA A 66 4.55 -7.81 -23.24
N LEU A 67 5.04 -7.18 -22.16
CA LEU A 67 5.38 -7.87 -20.92
C LEU A 67 4.16 -8.62 -20.33
N LEU A 68 2.94 -8.13 -20.52
CA LEU A 68 1.72 -8.80 -20.05
C LEU A 68 1.52 -10.20 -20.65
N TYR A 69 2.19 -10.53 -21.77
CA TYR A 69 2.24 -11.90 -22.32
C TYR A 69 2.72 -12.92 -21.27
N TRP A 70 3.66 -12.53 -20.41
CA TRP A 70 4.18 -13.36 -19.31
C TRP A 70 3.37 -13.23 -18.00
N GLN A 71 2.17 -12.65 -18.06
CA GLN A 71 1.23 -12.51 -16.93
C GLN A 71 1.94 -11.94 -15.68
N LYS A 72 1.90 -12.68 -14.56
CA LYS A 72 2.53 -12.29 -13.29
C LYS A 72 4.01 -11.93 -13.43
N ALA A 73 4.81 -12.76 -14.11
CA ALA A 73 6.24 -12.52 -14.26
C ALA A 73 6.52 -11.24 -15.08
N GLY A 74 5.66 -10.95 -16.06
CA GLY A 74 5.70 -9.72 -16.84
C GLY A 74 5.39 -8.47 -16.03
N LEU A 75 4.34 -8.53 -15.19
CA LEU A 75 3.96 -7.44 -14.30
C LEU A 75 5.05 -7.12 -13.27
N GLU A 76 5.62 -8.16 -12.63
CA GLU A 76 6.74 -8.00 -11.71
C GLU A 76 7.94 -7.36 -12.41
N GLN A 77 8.22 -7.79 -13.64
CA GLN A 77 9.33 -7.24 -14.43
C GLN A 77 9.09 -5.79 -14.82
N LEU A 78 7.86 -5.40 -15.18
CA LEU A 78 7.48 -4.01 -15.46
C LEU A 78 7.74 -3.11 -14.23
N ALA A 79 7.32 -3.55 -13.04
CA ALA A 79 7.58 -2.81 -11.80
C ALA A 79 9.09 -2.69 -11.50
N ARG A 80 9.87 -3.77 -11.71
CA ARG A 80 11.33 -3.75 -11.56
C ARG A 80 12.01 -2.74 -12.49
N CYS A 81 11.57 -2.64 -13.74
CA CYS A 81 12.11 -1.66 -14.70
C CYS A 81 11.92 -0.22 -14.20
N VAL A 82 10.74 0.10 -13.65
CA VAL A 82 10.49 1.44 -13.08
C VAL A 82 11.33 1.66 -11.82
N ALA A 83 11.43 0.67 -10.94
CA ALA A 83 12.26 0.78 -9.73
C ALA A 83 13.75 0.99 -10.05
N HIS A 84 14.24 0.38 -11.14
CA HIS A 84 15.62 0.54 -11.60
C HIS A 84 15.85 1.88 -12.32
N ASN A 85 14.90 2.32 -13.14
CA ASN A 85 15.02 3.51 -13.97
C ASN A 85 13.71 4.34 -13.94
N PRO A 86 13.45 5.11 -12.86
CA PRO A 86 12.18 5.79 -12.59
C PRO A 86 12.02 7.10 -13.41
N ARG A 87 12.41 7.09 -14.68
CA ARG A 87 12.15 8.22 -15.58
C ARG A 87 10.65 8.42 -15.72
N SER A 88 10.24 9.69 -15.83
CA SER A 88 8.82 10.06 -16.03
C SER A 88 8.12 9.26 -17.12
N SER A 89 8.79 8.98 -18.25
CA SER A 89 8.23 8.13 -19.31
C SER A 89 7.98 6.68 -18.88
N ASN A 90 8.90 6.08 -18.12
CA ASN A 90 8.78 4.68 -17.70
C ASN A 90 7.69 4.56 -16.64
N SER A 91 7.70 5.46 -15.65
CA SER A 91 6.71 5.48 -14.57
C SER A 91 5.30 5.72 -15.10
N SER A 92 5.10 6.75 -15.94
CA SER A 92 3.77 7.03 -16.50
C SER A 92 3.25 5.93 -17.42
N ILE A 93 4.08 5.33 -18.28
CA ILE A 93 3.69 4.20 -19.14
C ILE A 93 3.32 2.98 -18.30
N ALA A 94 4.11 2.65 -17.27
CA ALA A 94 3.81 1.53 -16.39
C ALA A 94 2.50 1.75 -15.62
N LEU A 95 2.26 2.96 -15.10
CA LEU A 95 0.99 3.30 -14.44
C LEU A 95 -0.21 3.20 -15.38
N ASP A 96 -0.09 3.67 -16.63
CA ASP A 96 -1.13 3.56 -17.67
C ASP A 96 -1.45 2.09 -18.00
N ILE A 97 -0.42 1.27 -18.23
CA ILE A 97 -0.57 -0.16 -18.53
C ILE A 97 -1.16 -0.92 -17.35
N LEU A 98 -0.63 -0.73 -16.13
CA LEU A 98 -1.09 -1.45 -14.95
C LEU A 98 -2.54 -1.07 -14.60
N SER A 99 -2.90 0.20 -14.69
CA SER A 99 -4.27 0.66 -14.43
C SER A 99 -5.25 0.19 -15.50
N SER A 100 -4.84 0.12 -16.77
CA SER A 100 -5.66 -0.45 -17.85
C SER A 100 -5.80 -1.97 -17.74
N ALA A 101 -4.71 -2.68 -17.49
CA ALA A 101 -4.70 -4.13 -17.31
C ALA A 101 -5.53 -4.55 -16.09
N ALA A 102 -5.53 -3.77 -15.01
CA ALA A 102 -6.40 -3.97 -13.84
C ALA A 102 -7.90 -3.91 -14.16
N SER A 103 -8.27 -3.23 -15.25
CA SER A 103 -9.63 -3.15 -15.82
C SER A 103 -9.90 -4.17 -16.92
N GLY A 104 -8.91 -4.99 -17.31
CA GLY A 104 -9.01 -5.87 -18.48
C GLY A 104 -8.98 -5.11 -19.80
N GLU A 105 -8.39 -3.92 -19.83
CA GLU A 105 -8.36 -3.04 -21.00
C GLU A 105 -6.92 -2.83 -21.51
N PHE A 106 -6.80 -2.36 -22.75
CA PHE A 106 -5.53 -1.94 -23.34
C PHE A 106 -5.11 -0.54 -22.85
N SER A 107 -3.80 -0.28 -22.83
CA SER A 107 -3.28 1.07 -22.56
C SER A 107 -3.66 2.06 -23.67
N THR A 108 -3.46 3.35 -23.40
CA THR A 108 -4.01 4.44 -24.21
C THR A 108 -3.52 4.43 -25.66
N LEU A 109 -2.23 4.21 -25.95
CA LEU A 109 -1.76 4.18 -27.33
C LEU A 109 -2.16 2.92 -28.08
N LEU A 110 -2.40 1.84 -27.34
CA LEU A 110 -2.78 0.55 -27.90
C LEU A 110 -4.28 0.44 -28.18
N SER A 111 -5.10 1.41 -27.76
CA SER A 111 -6.51 1.46 -28.16
C SER A 111 -6.69 1.71 -29.67
N GLY A 112 -5.65 2.19 -30.37
CA GLY A 112 -5.65 2.34 -31.83
C GLY A 112 -5.49 1.01 -32.61
N PRO A 113 -5.65 1.04 -33.95
CA PRO A 113 -5.61 -0.17 -34.78
C PRO A 113 -4.19 -0.73 -35.05
N TYR A 114 -3.13 0.07 -34.80
CA TYR A 114 -1.77 -0.21 -35.26
C TYR A 114 -1.06 -1.43 -34.63
N TRP A 115 -1.64 -2.01 -33.57
CA TRP A 115 -1.03 -3.08 -32.77
C TRP A 115 -1.94 -4.30 -32.60
N GLY A 116 -2.74 -4.63 -33.63
CA GLY A 116 -3.72 -5.73 -33.61
C GLY A 116 -3.12 -7.07 -33.15
N ASP A 117 -2.08 -7.54 -33.84
CA ASP A 117 -1.45 -8.84 -33.56
C ASP A 117 -0.84 -8.93 -32.16
N LEU A 118 -0.27 -7.82 -31.66
CA LEU A 118 0.29 -7.73 -30.32
C LEU A 118 -0.84 -7.87 -29.27
N LYS A 119 -1.93 -7.12 -29.45
CA LYS A 119 -3.09 -7.18 -28.57
C LYS A 119 -3.71 -8.56 -28.52
N GLU A 120 -3.90 -9.17 -29.68
CA GLU A 120 -4.46 -10.51 -29.79
C GLU A 120 -3.58 -11.52 -29.03
N ARG A 121 -2.26 -11.48 -29.23
CA ARG A 121 -1.35 -12.38 -28.53
C ARG A 121 -1.33 -12.23 -27.03
N VAL A 122 -1.21 -10.99 -26.53
CA VAL A 122 -1.21 -10.73 -25.09
C VAL A 122 -2.53 -11.20 -24.49
N THR A 123 -3.65 -10.95 -25.17
CA THR A 123 -4.98 -11.40 -24.73
C THR A 123 -5.08 -12.93 -24.70
N ASN A 124 -4.67 -13.61 -25.78
CA ASN A 124 -4.70 -15.06 -25.89
C ASN A 124 -3.77 -15.76 -24.88
N ALA A 125 -2.68 -15.10 -24.48
CA ALA A 125 -1.79 -15.56 -23.43
C ALA A 125 -2.34 -15.31 -22.01
N GLY A 126 -3.52 -14.71 -21.85
CA GLY A 126 -4.11 -14.42 -20.55
C GLY A 126 -3.61 -13.11 -19.91
N GLY A 127 -2.92 -12.25 -20.65
CA GLY A 127 -2.39 -10.98 -20.16
C GLY A 127 -3.43 -9.98 -19.67
N LEU A 128 -4.72 -10.21 -19.96
CA LEU A 128 -5.87 -9.44 -19.47
C LEU A 128 -6.92 -10.32 -18.77
N ALA A 129 -6.61 -11.59 -18.49
CA ALA A 129 -7.49 -12.49 -17.76
C ALA A 129 -7.67 -12.03 -16.30
N ALA A 130 -8.77 -12.43 -15.65
CA ALA A 130 -9.12 -11.97 -14.30
C ALA A 130 -8.00 -12.14 -13.25
N GLU A 131 -7.21 -13.22 -13.36
CA GLU A 131 -6.05 -13.44 -12.50
C GLU A 131 -4.96 -12.38 -12.75
N THR A 132 -4.62 -12.10 -14.01
CA THR A 132 -3.67 -11.04 -14.37
C THR A 132 -4.17 -9.65 -13.97
N GLN A 133 -5.49 -9.40 -14.06
CA GLN A 133 -6.08 -8.14 -13.58
C GLN A 133 -5.85 -7.94 -12.08
N HIS A 134 -5.99 -9.00 -11.28
CA HIS A 134 -5.71 -8.95 -9.84
C HIS A 134 -4.23 -8.66 -9.57
N TYR A 135 -3.31 -9.34 -10.25
CA TYR A 135 -1.88 -9.04 -10.13
C TYR A 135 -1.53 -7.61 -10.58
N ALA A 136 -2.18 -7.11 -11.64
CA ALA A 136 -1.97 -5.75 -12.12
C ALA A 136 -2.40 -4.70 -11.09
N ARG A 137 -3.54 -4.89 -10.41
CA ARG A 137 -3.99 -4.01 -9.31
C ARG A 137 -2.97 -3.96 -8.18
N ARG A 138 -2.53 -5.13 -7.71
CA ARG A 138 -1.54 -5.23 -6.65
C ARG A 138 -0.23 -4.54 -7.04
N THR A 139 0.27 -4.82 -8.24
CA THR A 139 1.51 -4.23 -8.77
C THR A 139 1.39 -2.71 -8.92
N LEU A 140 0.22 -2.20 -9.32
CA LEU A 140 -0.07 -0.77 -9.39
C LEU A 140 0.03 -0.09 -8.02
N VAL A 141 -0.56 -0.71 -6.98
CA VAL A 141 -0.47 -0.21 -5.60
C VAL A 141 0.98 -0.19 -5.13
N GLU A 142 1.72 -1.30 -5.32
CA GLU A 142 3.14 -1.40 -4.95
C GLU A 142 3.98 -0.30 -5.64
N LEU A 143 3.73 -0.04 -6.93
CA LEU A 143 4.43 0.98 -7.70
C LEU A 143 4.18 2.39 -7.15
N VAL A 144 2.92 2.70 -6.82
CA VAL A 144 2.54 3.99 -6.24
C VAL A 144 3.10 4.17 -4.82
N LEU A 145 3.14 3.10 -4.01
CA LEU A 145 3.76 3.12 -2.69
C LEU A 145 5.29 3.27 -2.76
N ALA A 146 5.93 2.74 -3.80
CA ALA A 146 7.38 2.80 -3.99
C ALA A 146 7.91 4.17 -4.44
N ALA A 147 7.04 5.08 -4.92
CA ALA A 147 7.43 6.44 -5.30
C ALA A 147 8.03 7.18 -4.09
N LYS A 148 9.26 7.69 -4.26
CA LYS A 148 10.02 8.36 -3.19
C LYS A 148 9.65 9.84 -3.05
N ASP A 149 9.36 10.48 -4.17
CA ASP A 149 9.09 11.90 -4.27
C ASP A 149 7.62 12.12 -4.66
N GLU A 150 6.94 13.01 -3.93
CA GLU A 150 5.51 13.28 -4.12
C GLU A 150 5.24 14.12 -5.35
N ASP A 151 6.12 15.06 -5.69
CA ASP A 151 5.98 15.93 -6.86
C ASP A 151 6.12 15.11 -8.15
N ASP A 152 7.10 14.20 -8.19
CA ASP A 152 7.28 13.26 -9.29
C ASP A 152 6.04 12.36 -9.47
N LEU A 153 5.51 11.81 -8.38
CA LEU A 153 4.31 10.97 -8.42
C LEU A 153 3.11 11.76 -8.95
N ILE A 154 2.88 12.97 -8.44
CA ILE A 154 1.79 13.84 -8.90
C ILE A 154 1.92 14.13 -10.40
N LEU A 155 3.14 14.41 -10.87
CA LEU A 155 3.40 14.64 -12.29
C LEU A 155 3.07 13.40 -13.14
N TRP A 156 3.48 12.21 -12.71
CA TRP A 156 3.18 10.97 -13.43
C TRP A 156 1.68 10.70 -13.47
N LEU A 157 0.99 10.90 -12.34
CA LEU A 157 -0.46 10.72 -12.24
C LEU A 157 -1.20 11.69 -13.17
N ALA A 158 -0.82 12.96 -13.20
CA ALA A 158 -1.43 13.96 -14.07
C ALA A 158 -1.36 13.55 -15.55
N LEU A 159 -0.20 13.04 -15.99
CA LEU A 159 -0.01 12.54 -17.36
C LEU A 159 -0.92 11.34 -17.65
N VAL A 160 -1.04 10.39 -16.72
CA VAL A 160 -1.86 9.19 -16.92
C VAL A 160 -3.36 9.52 -16.87
N PHE A 161 -3.80 10.43 -16.01
CA PHE A 161 -5.20 10.90 -16.00
C PHE A 161 -5.59 11.58 -17.30
N GLN A 162 -4.71 12.42 -17.85
CA GLN A 162 -4.96 13.05 -19.14
C GLN A 162 -5.14 12.02 -20.25
N ARG A 163 -4.34 10.94 -20.24
CA ARG A 163 -4.45 9.83 -21.19
C ARG A 163 -5.76 9.06 -21.04
N HIS A 164 -6.12 8.70 -19.81
CA HIS A 164 -7.38 8.00 -19.53
C HIS A 164 -8.61 8.83 -19.88
N TYR A 165 -8.54 10.16 -19.69
CA TYR A 165 -9.60 11.07 -20.10
C TYR A 165 -9.80 11.08 -21.63
N ALA A 166 -8.71 10.97 -22.40
CA ALA A 166 -8.77 10.93 -23.86
C ALA A 166 -9.28 9.59 -24.43
N LYS A 167 -9.33 8.54 -23.61
CA LYS A 167 -9.76 7.19 -24.00
C LYS A 167 -11.26 6.99 -23.73
N ARG A 168 -11.99 6.42 -24.70
CA ARG A 168 -13.45 6.19 -24.63
C ARG A 168 -13.90 5.47 -23.36
N ASP A 169 -13.16 4.45 -22.93
CA ASP A 169 -13.49 3.63 -21.75
C ASP A 169 -12.50 3.83 -20.60
N GLY A 170 -11.69 4.90 -20.62
CA GLY A 170 -10.61 5.12 -19.65
C GLY A 170 -11.06 5.35 -18.20
N ALA A 171 -12.37 5.50 -17.95
CA ALA A 171 -12.92 5.70 -16.61
C ALA A 171 -12.60 4.53 -15.66
N ASN A 172 -12.62 3.28 -16.14
CA ASN A 172 -12.30 2.12 -15.31
C ASN A 172 -10.81 2.09 -14.93
N ALA A 173 -9.94 2.36 -15.91
CA ALA A 173 -8.50 2.43 -15.68
C ALA A 173 -8.17 3.59 -14.71
N ALA A 174 -8.77 4.77 -14.91
CA ALA A 174 -8.67 5.90 -14.00
C ALA A 174 -9.15 5.55 -12.58
N LYS A 175 -10.23 4.76 -12.44
CA LYS A 175 -10.70 4.28 -11.14
C LYS A 175 -9.66 3.40 -10.43
N ASN A 176 -9.04 2.45 -11.14
CA ASN A 176 -7.97 1.62 -10.57
C ASN A 176 -6.75 2.48 -10.17
N LEU A 177 -6.43 3.51 -10.95
CA LEU A 177 -5.36 4.45 -10.60
C LEU A 177 -5.70 5.23 -9.33
N VAL A 178 -6.91 5.81 -9.22
CA VAL A 178 -7.37 6.50 -8.00
C VAL A 178 -7.34 5.58 -6.80
N GLN A 179 -7.78 4.33 -6.95
CA GLN A 179 -7.74 3.35 -5.86
C GLN A 179 -6.31 3.08 -5.39
N ALA A 180 -5.36 2.90 -6.31
CA ALA A 180 -3.97 2.68 -5.95
C ALA A 180 -3.32 3.89 -5.28
N VAL A 181 -3.65 5.11 -5.71
CA VAL A 181 -3.19 6.34 -5.07
C VAL A 181 -3.83 6.53 -3.69
N ALA A 182 -5.11 6.23 -3.55
CA ALA A 182 -5.78 6.22 -2.25
C ALA A 182 -5.10 5.24 -1.28
N SER A 183 -4.64 4.08 -1.75
CA SER A 183 -3.86 3.15 -0.94
C SER A 183 -2.59 3.77 -0.38
N ARG A 184 -1.96 4.76 -1.03
CA ARG A 184 -0.80 5.46 -0.44
C ARG A 184 -1.18 6.33 0.76
N TRP A 185 -2.38 6.88 0.77
CA TRP A 185 -2.87 7.70 1.87
C TRP A 185 -3.54 6.88 2.99
N PHE A 186 -4.01 5.67 2.70
CA PHE A 186 -4.71 4.81 3.66
C PHE A 186 -3.93 3.55 4.10
N ALA A 187 -2.99 3.05 3.31
CA ALA A 187 -2.25 1.82 3.61
C ALA A 187 -0.95 2.11 4.36
N ILE A 188 -0.71 1.29 5.37
CA ILE A 188 0.56 1.23 6.07
C ILE A 188 1.51 0.44 5.18
N GLY A 189 2.44 1.13 4.51
CA GLY A 189 3.35 0.49 3.55
C GLY A 189 4.21 -0.60 4.19
N ASP A 190 4.60 -1.60 3.41
CA ASP A 190 5.40 -2.76 3.86
C ASP A 190 6.68 -2.36 4.59
N ARG A 191 7.33 -1.28 4.18
CA ARG A 191 8.52 -0.76 4.84
C ARG A 191 8.24 -0.34 6.28
N THR A 192 7.11 0.33 6.54
CA THR A 192 6.69 0.73 7.88
C THR A 192 6.34 -0.51 8.72
N LEU A 193 5.66 -1.50 8.14
CA LEU A 193 5.33 -2.75 8.82
C LEU A 193 6.59 -3.55 9.21
N GLN A 194 7.56 -3.65 8.32
CA GLN A 194 8.86 -4.30 8.58
C GLN A 194 9.65 -3.53 9.64
N ALA A 195 9.67 -2.20 9.58
CA ALA A 195 10.34 -1.38 10.59
C ALA A 195 9.69 -1.55 11.97
N TYR A 196 8.36 -1.62 12.05
CA TYR A 196 7.63 -1.84 13.30
C TYR A 196 7.90 -3.23 13.88
N GLN A 197 7.86 -4.28 13.05
CA GLN A 197 8.23 -5.64 13.45
C GLN A 197 9.66 -5.69 13.99
N GLY A 198 10.62 -5.08 13.29
CA GLY A 198 12.00 -5.01 13.73
C GLY A 198 12.17 -4.23 15.04
N LEU A 199 11.36 -3.20 15.28
CA LEU A 199 11.35 -2.45 16.54
C LEU A 199 10.87 -3.32 17.71
N ILE A 200 9.80 -4.09 17.53
CA ILE A 200 9.29 -5.06 18.53
C ILE A 200 10.36 -6.08 18.91
N GLU A 201 11.07 -6.62 17.91
CA GLU A 201 12.08 -7.66 18.12
C GLU A 201 13.36 -7.16 18.78
N ALA A 202 13.83 -5.97 18.41
CA ALA A 202 15.13 -5.47 18.84
C ALA A 202 15.09 -4.56 20.08
N PHE A 203 13.95 -3.94 20.39
CA PHE A 203 13.86 -2.86 21.38
C PHE A 203 12.63 -2.97 22.29
N ALA A 204 12.24 -4.19 22.68
CA ALA A 204 11.03 -4.48 23.45
C ALA A 204 10.88 -3.77 24.82
N ASP A 205 11.95 -3.16 25.34
CA ASP A 205 11.98 -2.44 26.62
C ASP A 205 12.14 -0.90 26.47
N ASP A 206 12.10 -0.36 25.24
CA ASP A 206 12.34 1.07 24.96
C ASP A 206 11.05 1.79 24.52
N GLU A 207 10.15 2.03 25.48
CA GLU A 207 8.89 2.76 25.27
C GLU A 207 9.07 4.12 24.54
N PRO A 208 10.07 4.97 24.86
CA PRO A 208 10.31 6.20 24.10
C PRO A 208 10.60 5.99 22.60
N ARG A 209 11.14 4.84 22.18
CA ARG A 209 11.25 4.53 20.74
C ARG A 209 9.91 4.20 20.12
N PHE A 210 9.04 3.46 20.81
CA PHE A 210 7.69 3.18 20.32
C PHE A 210 6.86 4.47 20.24
N GLN A 211 6.97 5.36 21.23
CA GLN A 211 6.36 6.69 21.20
C GLN A 211 6.73 7.44 19.92
N ARG A 212 8.04 7.63 19.65
CA ARG A 212 8.51 8.32 18.43
C ARG A 212 8.08 7.60 17.15
N PHE A 213 8.01 6.27 17.17
CA PHE A 213 7.60 5.51 16.00
C PHE A 213 6.12 5.70 15.68
N PHE A 214 5.24 5.69 16.69
CA PHE A 214 3.82 5.98 16.51
C PHE A 214 3.55 7.45 16.18
N GLU A 215 4.33 8.39 16.71
CA GLU A 215 4.28 9.80 16.29
C GLU A 215 4.52 9.97 14.78
N ALA A 216 5.50 9.23 14.24
CA ALA A 216 5.80 9.25 12.81
C ALA A 216 4.84 8.41 11.97
N ASN A 217 4.08 7.50 12.58
CA ASN A 217 3.20 6.54 11.90
C ASN A 217 1.85 6.38 12.65
N PRO A 218 1.08 7.47 12.86
CA PRO A 218 -0.12 7.47 13.70
C PRO A 218 -1.23 6.53 13.20
N GLN A 219 -1.25 6.22 11.91
CA GLN A 219 -2.20 5.28 11.29
C GLN A 219 -2.10 3.85 11.85
N LEU A 220 -0.98 3.50 12.50
CA LEU A 220 -0.85 2.24 13.24
C LEU A 220 -1.76 2.20 14.47
N LEU A 221 -1.90 3.32 15.18
CA LEU A 221 -2.75 3.44 16.37
C LEU A 221 -4.23 3.39 16.00
N ASP A 222 -4.61 4.11 14.94
CA ASP A 222 -5.95 4.05 14.37
C ASP A 222 -5.92 4.34 12.85
N PRO A 223 -6.40 3.42 11.99
CA PRO A 223 -6.43 3.64 10.54
C PRO A 223 -7.30 4.82 10.10
N MET A 224 -8.23 5.25 10.96
CA MET A 224 -9.10 6.40 10.71
C MET A 224 -8.57 7.70 11.33
N ALA A 225 -7.34 7.71 11.86
CA ALA A 225 -6.72 8.91 12.41
C ALA A 225 -6.66 10.04 11.36
N VAL A 226 -7.16 11.22 11.72
CA VAL A 226 -7.07 12.44 10.91
C VAL A 226 -6.26 13.54 11.60
N GLU A 227 -6.28 13.58 12.93
CA GLU A 227 -5.44 14.47 13.74
C GLU A 227 -4.93 13.66 14.94
N VAL A 228 -3.64 13.80 15.27
CA VAL A 228 -3.01 13.13 16.41
C VAL A 228 -2.23 14.15 17.23
N TRP A 229 -2.50 14.15 18.53
CA TRP A 229 -1.75 14.93 19.50
C TRP A 229 -0.91 13.96 20.34
N PRO A 230 0.42 13.94 20.17
CA PRO A 230 1.31 13.18 21.04
C PRO A 230 1.56 13.92 22.34
N GLN A 231 1.49 13.18 23.45
CA GLN A 231 1.71 13.67 24.81
C GLN A 231 1.03 15.02 25.13
N PRO A 232 -0.26 15.23 24.77
CA PRO A 232 -0.92 16.51 24.97
C PRO A 232 -1.06 16.80 26.46
N ASN A 233 -0.84 18.05 26.82
CA ASN A 233 -1.06 18.50 28.18
C ASN A 233 -2.56 18.70 28.42
N LEU A 234 -3.20 17.80 29.18
CA LEU A 234 -4.59 17.95 29.60
C LEU A 234 -4.69 18.87 30.84
N PHE A 235 -4.26 20.13 30.66
CA PHE A 235 -4.24 21.21 31.66
C PHE A 235 -3.88 20.72 33.08
N GLY A 236 -2.61 20.31 33.26
CA GLY A 236 -2.06 19.85 34.54
C GLY A 236 -0.87 18.90 34.37
N SER A 237 -0.78 17.88 35.23
CA SER A 237 0.25 16.81 35.17
C SER A 237 -0.20 15.58 34.35
N ARG A 238 -1.38 15.63 33.73
CA ARG A 238 -1.94 14.51 32.96
C ARG A 238 -1.51 14.62 31.50
N LYS A 239 -0.82 13.60 31.01
CA LYS A 239 -0.29 13.52 29.65
C LYS A 239 -0.50 12.10 29.13
N PRO A 240 -1.65 11.81 28.48
CA PRO A 240 -1.78 10.55 27.74
C PRO A 240 -0.70 10.48 26.67
N ASP A 241 -0.28 9.28 26.28
CA ASP A 241 0.72 9.14 25.22
C ASP A 241 0.22 9.70 23.88
N PHE A 242 -1.05 9.45 23.55
CA PHE A 242 -1.71 10.06 22.40
C PHE A 242 -3.18 10.39 22.65
N VAL A 243 -3.64 11.44 21.98
CA VAL A 243 -5.06 11.64 21.65
C VAL A 243 -5.18 11.62 20.13
N VAL A 244 -6.12 10.85 19.62
CA VAL A 244 -6.37 10.67 18.19
C VAL A 244 -7.80 11.10 17.89
N LYS A 245 -7.99 11.97 16.90
CA LYS A 245 -9.30 12.24 16.30
C LYS A 245 -9.45 11.39 15.05
N ARG A 246 -10.61 10.76 14.92
CA ARG A 246 -10.96 9.90 13.79
C ARG A 246 -11.73 10.66 12.71
N SER A 247 -11.78 10.10 11.51
CA SER A 247 -12.47 10.66 10.35
C SER A 247 -13.98 10.85 10.54
N ASP A 248 -14.60 10.10 11.46
CA ASP A 248 -16.01 10.26 11.87
C ASP A 248 -16.21 11.33 12.97
N GLY A 249 -15.14 12.00 13.41
CA GLY A 249 -15.16 13.01 14.47
C GLY A 249 -15.11 12.44 15.89
N SER A 250 -15.06 11.12 16.06
CA SER A 250 -14.85 10.49 17.36
C SER A 250 -13.39 10.60 17.83
N TYR A 251 -13.16 10.40 19.13
CA TYR A 251 -11.83 10.52 19.74
C TYR A 251 -11.38 9.19 20.35
N LEU A 252 -10.07 8.99 20.37
CA LEU A 252 -9.38 7.86 21.01
C LEU A 252 -8.24 8.39 21.88
N VAL A 253 -8.19 7.99 23.14
CA VAL A 253 -7.06 8.19 24.05
C VAL A 253 -6.22 6.92 24.04
N VAL A 254 -4.91 7.05 23.86
CA VAL A 254 -3.99 5.91 23.84
C VAL A 254 -2.99 6.06 24.98
N GLU A 255 -2.79 4.96 25.71
CA GLU A 255 -1.67 4.77 26.63
C GLU A 255 -0.84 3.57 26.14
N ILE A 256 0.48 3.69 26.16
CA ILE A 256 1.40 2.64 25.75
C ILE A 256 2.33 2.24 26.90
N GLU A 257 2.71 0.98 26.91
CA GLU A 257 3.70 0.39 27.80
C GLU A 257 4.72 -0.39 26.95
N CYS A 258 5.74 -0.99 27.54
CA CYS A 258 6.72 -1.78 26.78
C CYS A 258 6.16 -3.12 26.22
N PRO A 259 6.57 -3.56 25.02
CA PRO A 259 6.23 -4.90 24.50
C PRO A 259 6.72 -6.07 25.36
N SER A 260 7.77 -5.88 26.17
CA SER A 260 8.28 -6.92 27.08
C SER A 260 7.37 -7.16 28.29
N LYS A 261 6.41 -6.27 28.57
CA LYS A 261 5.52 -6.37 29.72
C LYS A 261 4.56 -7.54 29.61
N VAL A 262 4.20 -8.11 30.75
CA VAL A 262 3.21 -9.19 30.83
C VAL A 262 1.82 -8.59 30.74
N ILE A 263 0.97 -9.10 29.83
CA ILE A 263 -0.43 -8.67 29.74
C ILE A 263 -1.27 -9.38 30.81
N ILE A 264 -1.31 -10.72 30.74
CA ILE A 264 -2.07 -11.56 31.66
C ILE A 264 -1.08 -12.42 32.45
N THR A 265 -1.18 -12.37 33.77
CA THR A 265 -0.37 -13.17 34.69
C THR A 265 -0.62 -14.68 34.51
N LYS A 266 0.25 -15.52 35.08
CA LYS A 266 0.06 -16.98 35.08
C LYS A 266 -1.23 -17.43 35.79
N ALA A 267 -1.75 -16.60 36.69
CA ALA A 267 -3.01 -16.84 37.40
C ALA A 267 -4.25 -16.47 36.57
N GLY A 268 -4.09 -15.92 35.35
CA GLY A 268 -5.21 -15.55 34.49
C GLY A 268 -5.80 -14.16 34.79
N HIS A 269 -5.09 -13.32 35.56
CA HIS A 269 -5.50 -11.94 35.86
C HIS A 269 -4.67 -10.92 35.08
N PRO A 270 -5.21 -9.72 34.80
CA PRO A 270 -4.41 -8.60 34.30
C PRO A 270 -3.17 -8.36 35.16
N SER A 271 -2.05 -8.01 34.54
CA SER A 271 -0.85 -7.64 35.28
C SER A 271 -1.02 -6.30 35.99
N ALA A 272 -0.06 -5.96 36.85
CA ALA A 272 0.00 -4.65 37.49
C ALA A 272 0.20 -3.54 36.46
N ASP A 273 1.03 -3.77 35.43
CA ASP A 273 1.27 -2.82 34.34
C ASP A 273 -0.03 -2.55 33.55
N VAL A 274 -0.77 -3.61 33.18
CA VAL A 274 -2.09 -3.45 32.51
C VAL A 274 -3.05 -2.68 33.40
N THR A 275 -3.14 -3.04 34.69
CA THR A 275 -4.06 -2.38 35.62
C THR A 275 -3.72 -0.89 35.78
N HIS A 276 -2.42 -0.56 35.79
CA HIS A 276 -1.95 0.83 35.87
C HIS A 276 -2.33 1.63 34.63
N ALA A 277 -2.02 1.11 33.44
CA ALA A 277 -2.32 1.75 32.17
C ALA A 277 -3.84 1.89 31.93
N GLU A 278 -4.65 0.90 32.31
CA GLU A 278 -6.11 1.00 32.29
C GLU A 278 -6.61 2.17 33.16
N HIS A 279 -6.06 2.33 34.36
CA HIS A 279 -6.42 3.42 35.26
C HIS A 279 -6.00 4.78 34.68
N GLN A 280 -4.80 4.92 34.12
CA GLN A 280 -4.35 6.15 33.47
C GLN A 280 -5.28 6.54 32.32
N ALA A 281 -5.53 5.62 31.38
CA ALA A 281 -6.41 5.86 30.24
C ALA A 281 -7.83 6.26 30.68
N THR A 282 -8.37 5.60 31.71
CA THR A 282 -9.69 5.92 32.27
C THR A 282 -9.70 7.29 32.96
N ASP A 283 -8.64 7.63 33.69
CA ASP A 283 -8.51 8.92 34.37
C ASP A 283 -8.40 10.08 33.38
N TYR A 284 -7.67 9.91 32.27
CA TYR A 284 -7.61 10.90 31.19
C TYR A 284 -9.00 11.11 30.59
N ARG A 285 -9.70 10.04 30.22
CA ARG A 285 -11.07 10.11 29.70
C ARG A 285 -12.01 10.82 30.68
N LYS A 286 -11.98 10.44 31.96
CA LYS A 286 -12.82 11.05 33.01
C LYS A 286 -12.48 12.54 33.16
N TYR A 287 -11.21 12.90 33.13
CA TYR A 287 -10.78 14.28 33.18
C TYR A 287 -11.32 15.07 31.99
N MET A 288 -11.18 14.56 30.76
CA MET A 288 -11.63 15.25 29.56
C MET A 288 -13.15 15.47 29.56
N LEU A 289 -13.93 14.48 30.03
CA LEU A 289 -15.38 14.61 30.19
C LEU A 289 -15.79 15.59 31.30
N GLY A 290 -15.03 15.66 32.39
CA GLY A 290 -15.26 16.64 33.45
C GLY A 290 -14.94 18.08 33.05
N HIS A 291 -14.15 18.28 31.97
CA HIS A 291 -13.64 19.58 31.55
C HIS A 291 -13.93 19.89 30.07
N ILE A 292 -15.08 19.43 29.55
CA ILE A 292 -15.44 19.52 28.12
C ILE A 292 -15.25 20.91 27.53
N ALA A 293 -15.58 21.98 28.27
CA ALA A 293 -15.42 23.35 27.77
C ALA A 293 -13.97 23.66 27.39
N ASN A 294 -13.03 23.42 28.31
CA ASN A 294 -11.59 23.65 28.09
C ASN A 294 -11.01 22.67 27.06
N VAL A 295 -11.50 21.44 27.04
CA VAL A 295 -11.05 20.39 26.13
C VAL A 295 -11.44 20.73 24.69
N LYS A 296 -12.62 21.31 24.45
CA LYS A 296 -13.07 21.71 23.11
C LYS A 296 -12.24 22.82 22.47
N ASP A 297 -11.55 23.63 23.27
CA ASP A 297 -10.64 24.65 22.76
C ASP A 297 -9.37 24.05 22.15
N VAL A 298 -8.93 22.89 22.67
CA VAL A 298 -7.73 22.17 22.20
C VAL A 298 -8.09 21.07 21.20
N PHE A 299 -9.24 20.44 21.38
CA PHE A 299 -9.74 19.30 20.60
C PHE A 299 -11.08 19.68 19.93
N PRO A 300 -11.05 20.25 18.71
CA PRO A 300 -12.25 20.77 18.07
C PRO A 300 -13.31 19.71 17.83
N GLY A 301 -14.54 19.99 18.27
CA GLY A 301 -15.65 19.04 18.16
C GLY A 301 -15.53 17.84 19.10
N PHE A 302 -14.79 17.97 20.21
CA PHE A 302 -14.60 16.90 21.19
C PHE A 302 -15.90 16.19 21.55
N SER A 303 -15.84 14.86 21.44
CA SER A 303 -16.83 13.90 21.88
C SER A 303 -16.18 12.93 22.87
N GLU A 304 -17.01 12.20 23.62
CA GLU A 304 -16.49 11.22 24.58
C GLU A 304 -15.55 10.22 23.89
N PRO A 305 -14.30 10.07 24.36
CA PRO A 305 -13.33 9.23 23.68
C PRO A 305 -13.46 7.76 24.08
N ASP A 306 -13.04 6.90 23.17
CA ASP A 306 -12.62 5.53 23.49
C ASP A 306 -11.20 5.53 24.07
N CYS A 307 -10.82 4.46 24.75
CA CYS A 307 -9.48 4.26 25.29
C CYS A 307 -8.83 3.01 24.67
N LEU A 308 -7.55 3.11 24.35
CA LEU A 308 -6.71 2.01 23.89
C LEU A 308 -5.47 1.93 24.77
N VAL A 309 -5.23 0.76 25.36
CA VAL A 309 -4.00 0.45 26.09
C VAL A 309 -3.20 -0.53 25.26
N VAL A 310 -1.95 -0.19 24.94
CA VAL A 310 -1.04 -1.02 24.15
C VAL A 310 0.08 -1.51 25.04
N VAL A 311 0.13 -2.82 25.31
CA VAL A 311 1.03 -3.39 26.31
C VAL A 311 1.34 -4.83 25.97
N GLY A 312 2.62 -5.22 26.08
CA GLY A 312 3.03 -6.61 25.91
C GLY A 312 2.84 -7.19 24.51
N LEU A 313 2.94 -8.51 24.40
CA LEU A 313 2.69 -9.27 23.16
C LEU A 313 1.65 -10.38 23.37
N GLU A 314 0.59 -10.37 22.57
CA GLU A 314 -0.48 -11.38 22.61
C GLU A 314 0.01 -12.76 22.14
N GLY A 315 1.02 -12.80 21.28
CA GLY A 315 1.67 -14.01 20.76
C GLY A 315 2.30 -14.87 21.86
N THR A 316 2.66 -14.26 23.00
CA THR A 316 3.23 -14.96 24.17
C THR A 316 2.17 -15.56 25.10
N LEU A 317 0.90 -15.23 24.90
CA LEU A 317 -0.19 -15.68 25.77
C LEU A 317 -0.61 -17.11 25.45
N THR A 318 -0.82 -17.91 26.49
CA THR A 318 -1.49 -19.22 26.38
C THR A 318 -2.95 -19.07 25.99
N LYS A 319 -3.60 -20.16 25.55
CA LYS A 319 -5.05 -20.14 25.21
C LYS A 319 -5.92 -19.61 26.35
N GLY A 320 -5.63 -20.02 27.60
CA GLY A 320 -6.34 -19.52 28.78
C GLY A 320 -6.14 -18.03 29.03
N GLN A 321 -4.92 -17.53 28.84
CA GLN A 321 -4.62 -16.11 28.97
C GLN A 321 -5.26 -15.27 27.85
N LYS A 322 -5.32 -15.78 26.61
CA LYS A 322 -6.04 -15.13 25.51
C LYS A 322 -7.53 -15.03 25.79
N ALA A 323 -8.14 -16.08 26.33
CA ALA A 323 -9.54 -16.05 26.77
C ALA A 323 -9.76 -15.03 27.90
N ALA A 324 -8.84 -14.94 28.87
CA ALA A 324 -8.91 -13.95 29.93
C ALA A 324 -8.80 -12.50 29.41
N LEU A 325 -7.89 -12.24 28.46
CA LEU A 325 -7.77 -10.93 27.80
C LEU A 325 -9.03 -10.58 27.00
N ALA A 326 -9.62 -11.54 26.29
CA ALA A 326 -10.88 -11.34 25.58
C ALA A 326 -12.01 -10.98 26.56
N SER A 327 -12.17 -11.74 27.65
CA SER A 327 -13.16 -11.46 28.68
C SER A 327 -12.93 -10.10 29.38
N LEU A 328 -11.67 -9.69 29.58
CA LEU A 328 -11.33 -8.35 30.08
C LEU A 328 -11.87 -7.29 29.12
N ASN A 329 -11.55 -7.40 27.83
CA ASN A 329 -11.98 -6.44 26.82
C ASN A 329 -13.51 -6.40 26.65
N ASP A 330 -14.20 -7.54 26.74
CA ASP A 330 -15.67 -7.60 26.66
C ASP A 330 -16.34 -6.94 27.87
N ALA A 331 -15.72 -7.01 29.05
CA ALA A 331 -16.24 -6.42 30.28
C ALA A 331 -16.02 -4.90 30.38
N ARG A 332 -15.14 -4.33 29.56
CA ARG A 332 -14.79 -2.90 29.59
C ARG A 332 -15.58 -2.12 28.55
N HIS A 333 -16.34 -1.13 29.01
CA HIS A 333 -17.01 -0.20 28.12
C HIS A 333 -16.02 0.85 27.60
N ARG A 334 -15.83 0.91 26.27
CA ARG A 334 -15.00 1.93 25.58
C ARG A 334 -13.52 1.94 25.99
N LEU A 335 -13.00 0.83 26.52
CA LEU A 335 -11.58 0.64 26.76
C LEU A 335 -11.18 -0.71 26.19
N LYS A 336 -10.03 -0.76 25.51
CA LYS A 336 -9.48 -2.00 24.97
C LYS A 336 -7.99 -2.11 25.30
N VAL A 337 -7.58 -3.27 25.78
CA VAL A 337 -6.18 -3.67 25.98
C VAL A 337 -5.75 -4.57 24.83
N VAL A 338 -4.63 -4.25 24.18
CA VAL A 338 -4.07 -5.00 23.06
C VAL A 338 -2.54 -5.12 23.15
N GLY A 339 -1.98 -6.12 22.50
CA GLY A 339 -0.53 -6.25 22.33
C GLY A 339 0.03 -5.40 21.18
N PHE A 340 1.35 -5.21 21.16
CA PHE A 340 2.03 -4.56 20.04
C PHE A 340 1.91 -5.35 18.72
N ASP A 341 1.93 -6.67 18.83
CA ASP A 341 1.73 -7.60 17.72
C ASP A 341 0.29 -7.58 17.20
N TRP A 342 -0.70 -7.29 18.04
CA TRP A 342 -2.08 -7.07 17.59
C TRP A 342 -2.19 -5.86 16.65
N ILE A 343 -1.49 -4.76 16.98
CA ILE A 343 -1.43 -3.57 16.10
C ILE A 343 -0.82 -3.95 14.76
N LEU A 344 0.28 -4.71 14.78
CA LEU A 344 0.96 -5.15 13.57
C LEU A 344 0.08 -6.07 12.71
N ASP A 345 -0.59 -7.04 13.32
CA ASP A 345 -1.48 -7.97 12.61
C ASP A 345 -2.69 -7.24 12.02
N ARG A 346 -3.24 -6.27 12.75
CA ARG A 346 -4.31 -5.40 12.22
C ARG A 346 -3.80 -4.59 11.04
N ALA A 347 -2.62 -3.99 11.16
CA ALA A 347 -2.01 -3.16 10.12
C ALA A 347 -1.70 -3.97 8.85
N LYS A 348 -1.15 -5.19 8.99
CA LYS A 348 -0.94 -6.14 7.89
C LYS A 348 -2.25 -6.46 7.17
N LYS A 349 -3.29 -6.86 7.91
CA LYS A 349 -4.61 -7.16 7.34
C LYS A 349 -5.23 -5.98 6.60
N ILE A 350 -5.08 -4.77 7.14
CA ILE A 350 -5.57 -3.55 6.48
C ILE A 350 -4.80 -3.31 5.19
N SER A 351 -3.46 -3.39 5.24
CA SER A 351 -2.61 -3.23 4.06
C SER A 351 -2.96 -4.24 2.97
N GLU A 352 -3.08 -5.52 3.33
CA GLU A 352 -3.48 -6.61 2.44
C GLU A 352 -4.86 -6.35 1.83
N ASN A 353 -5.86 -6.01 2.65
CA ASN A 353 -7.22 -5.74 2.18
C ASN A 353 -7.27 -4.53 1.24
N VAL A 354 -6.56 -3.45 1.56
CA VAL A 354 -6.47 -2.24 0.73
C VAL A 354 -5.72 -2.51 -0.56
N ALA A 355 -4.65 -3.32 -0.54
CA ALA A 355 -3.91 -3.71 -1.74
C ALA A 355 -4.74 -4.63 -2.65
N GLU A 356 -5.51 -5.55 -2.08
CA GLU A 356 -6.31 -6.52 -2.83
C GLU A 356 -7.62 -5.94 -3.37
N HIS A 357 -8.34 -5.18 -2.54
CA HIS A 357 -9.70 -4.74 -2.82
C HIS A 357 -9.82 -3.23 -3.08
N GLY A 358 -8.77 -2.45 -2.80
CA GLY A 358 -8.86 -1.00 -2.69
C GLY A 358 -9.74 -0.57 -1.50
N VAL A 359 -10.12 0.71 -1.46
CA VAL A 359 -11.09 1.24 -0.49
C VAL A 359 -12.51 1.11 -1.07
N VAL A 360 -12.95 -0.12 -1.34
CA VAL A 360 -14.28 -0.41 -1.93
C VAL A 360 -15.16 -1.15 -0.94
N VAL A 361 -16.34 -0.61 -0.67
CA VAL A 361 -17.37 -1.28 0.14
C VAL A 361 -18.22 -2.17 -0.77
N SER A 362 -18.16 -3.49 -0.56
CA SER A 362 -19.03 -4.45 -1.25
C SER A 362 -20.19 -4.88 -0.37
N VAL A 363 -21.43 -4.78 -0.86
CA VAL A 363 -22.62 -5.29 -0.17
C VAL A 363 -22.83 -6.75 -0.54
N ARG A 364 -22.67 -7.66 0.42
CA ARG A 364 -23.04 -9.08 0.27
C ARG A 364 -24.33 -9.35 1.03
N ARG A 365 -25.35 -9.89 0.35
CA ARG A 365 -26.55 -10.43 0.99
C ARG A 365 -26.31 -11.92 1.22
N MET A 366 -26.54 -12.39 2.45
CA MET A 366 -26.61 -13.82 2.70
C MET A 366 -27.84 -14.37 1.98
N ILE A 367 -27.64 -15.41 1.17
CA ILE A 367 -28.72 -16.17 0.52
C ILE A 367 -29.21 -17.21 1.52
#